data_AF-A0A183JQG5-F1
#
_entry.id   AF-A0A183JQG5-F1
#
_cell.length_a   1.000
_cell.length_b   1.000
_cell.length_c   1.000
_cell.angle_alpha   90.00
_cell.angle_beta   90.00
_cell.angle_gamma   90.00
#
_symmetry.space_group_name_H-M   'P 1'
#
loop_
_entity.id
_entity.type
_entity.pdbx_description
1 polymer ?
#
loop_
_entity_poly.entity_id
_entity_poly.type
_entity_poly.pdbx_seq_one_letter_code
_entity_poly.pdbx_strand_id
1 'polypeptide(L)'
;ITKVKVFINSCLRKILSIHWPDTISNSLLWERTNQFPAEEEIKKIRWKSIGHTLRKSSNCITRQALTWNPEGKRKRGRSKNTLRREIEADIKRLNNNWEGLPKTGLDGECWCWSYAPR
;
A
#
# COMPACT_ATOMS: atom_id res chain seq x y z
N ILE A 1 -4.78 -6.52 -7.24
CA ILE A 1 -4.54 -6.93 -5.84
C ILE A 1 -5.33 -8.19 -5.46
N THR A 2 -6.63 -8.24 -5.73
CA THR A 2 -7.49 -9.40 -5.44
C THR A 2 -6.95 -10.73 -5.97
N LYS A 3 -6.47 -10.78 -7.22
CA LYS A 3 -5.86 -11.99 -7.80
C LYS A 3 -4.60 -12.47 -7.05
N VAL A 4 -3.74 -11.56 -6.64
CA VAL A 4 -2.51 -11.85 -5.87
C VAL A 4 -2.87 -12.38 -4.49
N LYS A 5 -3.85 -11.76 -3.82
CA LYS A 5 -4.37 -12.22 -2.52
C LYS A 5 -4.94 -13.64 -2.59
N VAL A 6 -5.75 -13.94 -3.61
CA VAL A 6 -6.31 -15.28 -3.81
C VAL A 6 -5.20 -16.31 -4.06
N PHE A 7 -4.20 -15.96 -4.88
CA PHE A 7 -3.05 -16.80 -5.15
C PHE A 7 -2.26 -17.12 -3.86
N ILE A 8 -1.89 -16.09 -3.10
CA ILE A 8 -1.15 -16.24 -1.83
C ILE A 8 -1.93 -17.12 -0.85
N ASN A 9 -3.21 -16.84 -0.64
CA ASN A 9 -4.05 -17.63 0.26
C ASN A 9 -4.20 -19.08 -0.19
N SER A 10 -4.27 -19.33 -1.50
CA SER A 10 -4.29 -20.70 -2.05
C SER A 10 -2.98 -21.44 -1.78
N CYS A 11 -1.83 -20.77 -1.96
CA CYS A 11 -0.52 -21.35 -1.66
C CYS A 11 -0.37 -21.66 -0.17
N LEU A 12 -0.75 -20.74 0.72
CA LEU A 12 -0.68 -20.94 2.17
C LEU A 12 -1.51 -22.13 2.64
N ARG A 13 -2.72 -22.32 2.09
CA ARG A 13 -3.57 -23.49 2.39
C ARG A 13 -2.94 -24.80 1.93
N LYS A 14 -2.28 -24.81 0.76
CA LYS A 14 -1.55 -25.98 0.26
C LYS A 14 -0.33 -26.32 1.13
N ILE A 15 0.44 -25.31 1.55
CA ILE A 15 1.62 -25.48 2.42
C ILE A 15 1.22 -26.05 3.79
N LEU A 16 0.08 -25.60 4.33
CA LEU A 16 -0.46 -26.10 5.59
C LEU A 16 -1.28 -27.40 5.44
N SER A 17 -1.29 -28.01 4.24
CA SER A 17 -2.04 -29.24 3.93
C SER A 17 -3.53 -29.20 4.31
N ILE A 18 -4.16 -28.02 4.21
CA ILE A 18 -5.57 -27.81 4.54
C ILE A 18 -6.42 -28.27 3.35
N HIS A 19 -7.22 -29.31 3.56
CA HIS A 19 -8.09 -29.86 2.53
C HIS A 19 -9.48 -29.20 2.55
N TRP A 20 -10.25 -29.39 1.48
CA TRP A 20 -11.59 -28.81 1.33
C TRP A 20 -12.57 -29.08 2.51
N PRO A 21 -12.57 -30.25 3.19
CA PRO A 21 -13.44 -30.43 4.37
C PRO A 21 -13.03 -29.52 5.54
N ASP A 22 -11.77 -29.08 5.62
CA ASP A 22 -11.27 -28.21 6.68
C ASP A 22 -11.46 -26.73 6.31
N THR A 23 -12.53 -26.14 6.83
CA THR A 23 -12.80 -24.70 6.61
C THR A 23 -12.02 -23.85 7.59
N ILE A 24 -10.92 -23.24 7.13
CA ILE A 24 -10.17 -22.22 7.87
C ILE A 24 -10.54 -20.79 7.40
N SER A 25 -10.70 -19.86 8.34
CA SER A 25 -10.81 -18.44 8.02
C SER A 25 -9.48 -17.87 7.53
N ASN A 26 -9.50 -16.80 6.74
CA ASN A 26 -8.26 -16.19 6.25
C ASN A 26 -7.46 -15.52 7.39
N SER A 27 -8.13 -14.99 8.42
CA SER A 27 -7.45 -14.40 9.59
C SER A 27 -6.63 -15.46 10.35
N LEU A 28 -7.23 -16.63 10.61
CA LEU A 28 -6.56 -17.73 11.30
C LEU A 28 -5.42 -18.33 10.46
N LEU A 29 -5.56 -18.34 9.13
CA LEU A 29 -4.50 -18.77 8.21
C LEU A 29 -3.26 -17.86 8.31
N TRP A 30 -3.46 -16.55 8.39
CA TRP A 30 -2.39 -15.56 8.50
C TRP A 30 -1.72 -15.58 9.88
N GLU A 31 -2.52 -15.70 10.95
CA GLU A 31 -2.02 -15.86 12.33
C GLU A 31 -1.13 -17.10 12.46
N ARG A 32 -1.57 -18.24 11.91
CA ARG A 32 -0.81 -19.50 11.97
C ARG A 32 0.49 -19.47 11.16
N THR A 33 0.55 -18.64 10.12
CA THR A 33 1.76 -18.49 9.28
C THR A 33 2.62 -17.28 9.65
N ASN A 34 2.20 -16.49 10.64
CA ASN A 34 2.81 -15.19 10.95
C ASN A 34 2.97 -14.28 9.71
N GLN A 35 2.03 -14.37 8.76
CA GLN A 35 2.05 -13.60 7.52
C GLN A 35 1.08 -12.42 7.61
N PHE A 36 1.41 -11.33 6.93
CA PHE A 36 0.49 -10.20 6.80
C PHE A 36 -0.37 -10.33 5.52
N PRO A 37 -1.58 -9.75 5.51
CA PRO A 37 -2.33 -9.54 4.28
C PRO A 37 -1.48 -8.83 3.21
N ALA A 38 -1.45 -9.38 2.00
CA ALA A 38 -0.67 -8.80 0.89
C ALA A 38 -1.00 -7.33 0.59
N GLU A 39 -2.22 -6.89 0.90
CA GLU A 39 -2.64 -5.49 0.80
C GLU A 39 -1.82 -4.57 1.71
N GLU A 40 -1.51 -5.02 2.92
CA GLU A 40 -0.76 -4.26 3.93
C GLU A 40 0.72 -4.18 3.58
N GLU A 41 1.29 -5.28 3.07
CA GLU A 41 2.68 -5.26 2.57
C GLU A 41 2.86 -4.32 1.39
N ILE A 42 1.95 -4.37 0.41
CA ILE A 42 1.98 -3.46 -0.74
C ILE A 42 1.88 -2.01 -0.27
N LYS A 43 1.01 -1.74 0.71
CA LYS A 43 0.87 -0.42 1.32
C LYS A 43 2.17 0.02 2.00
N LYS A 44 2.79 -0.85 2.81
CA LYS A 44 4.06 -0.57 3.49
C LYS A 44 5.18 -0.23 2.51
N ILE A 45 5.36 -1.03 1.46
CA ILE A 45 6.38 -0.80 0.42
C ILE A 45 6.11 0.53 -0.30
N ARG A 46 4.85 0.81 -0.63
CA ARG A 46 4.44 2.06 -1.27
C ARG A 46 4.76 3.28 -0.40
N TRP A 47 4.41 3.24 0.89
CA TRP A 47 4.71 4.33 1.82
C TRP A 47 6.21 4.54 2.03
N LYS A 48 6.99 3.46 2.09
CA LYS A 48 8.47 3.54 2.12
C LYS A 48 9.01 4.26 0.88
N SER A 49 8.46 3.96 -0.30
CA SER A 49 8.85 4.61 -1.57
C SER A 49 8.44 6.10 -1.62
N ILE A 50 7.26 6.44 -1.11
CA ILE A 50 6.78 7.83 -1.00
C ILE A 50 7.69 8.62 -0.05
N GLY A 51 8.00 8.06 1.13
CA GLY A 51 8.92 8.67 2.08
C GLY A 51 10.28 8.96 1.45
N HIS A 52 10.85 8.00 0.71
CA HIS A 52 12.10 8.22 -0.02
C HIS A 52 12.00 9.36 -1.04
N THR A 53 10.89 9.44 -1.78
CA THR A 53 10.67 10.49 -2.77
C THR A 53 10.48 11.87 -2.13
N LEU A 54 9.80 11.93 -0.98
CA LEU A 54 9.59 13.16 -0.22
C LEU A 54 10.87 13.69 0.45
N ARG A 55 11.85 12.82 0.74
CA ARG A 55 13.18 13.23 1.24
C ARG A 55 14.06 13.92 0.19
N LYS A 56 13.73 13.78 -1.11
CA LYS A 56 14.45 14.51 -2.17
C LYS A 56 14.15 16.00 -2.10
N SER A 57 15.04 16.82 -2.67
CA SER A 57 14.85 18.28 -2.73
C SER A 57 13.51 18.66 -3.38
N SER A 58 12.95 19.81 -2.98
CA SER A 58 11.71 20.36 -3.54
C SER A 58 11.75 20.53 -5.06
N ASN A 59 12.94 20.81 -5.59
CA ASN A 59 13.18 21.02 -7.02
C ASN A 59 13.31 19.69 -7.80
N CYS A 60 13.31 18.54 -7.12
CA CYS A 60 13.45 17.25 -7.77
C CYS A 60 12.17 16.90 -8.55
N ILE A 61 12.33 16.59 -9.83
CA ILE A 61 11.24 16.23 -10.76
C ILE A 61 10.37 15.11 -10.18
N THR A 62 10.97 14.11 -9.54
CA THR A 62 10.21 12.99 -8.95
C THR A 62 9.32 13.44 -7.79
N ARG A 63 9.73 14.45 -7.00
CA ARG A 63 8.94 15.00 -5.90
C ARG A 63 7.80 15.87 -6.41
N GLN A 64 8.06 16.69 -7.43
CA GLN A 64 7.02 17.48 -8.10
C GLN A 64 5.98 16.60 -8.82
N ALA A 65 6.44 15.51 -9.44
CA ALA A 65 5.56 14.56 -10.11
C ALA A 65 4.57 13.85 -9.17
N LEU A 66 4.89 13.73 -7.87
CA LEU A 66 3.96 13.16 -6.88
C LEU A 66 2.70 14.02 -6.68
N THR A 67 2.86 15.35 -6.71
CA THR A 67 1.76 16.31 -6.48
C THR A 67 1.16 16.85 -7.78
N TRP A 68 1.82 16.61 -8.92
CA TRP A 68 1.37 17.07 -10.24
C TRP A 68 0.02 16.46 -10.65
N ASN A 69 -0.90 17.30 -11.11
CA ASN A 69 -2.13 16.87 -11.78
C ASN A 69 -1.97 17.14 -13.29
N PRO A 70 -1.88 16.11 -14.15
CA PRO A 70 -1.77 16.35 -15.58
C PRO A 70 -3.07 16.99 -16.10
N GLU A 71 -2.93 18.17 -16.68
CA GLU A 71 -4.03 18.88 -17.32
C GLU A 71 -4.48 18.14 -18.60
N GLY A 72 -5.79 18.09 -18.83
CA GLY A 72 -6.38 17.49 -20.03
C GLY A 72 -7.21 16.23 -19.81
N LYS A 73 -7.90 15.82 -20.89
CA LYS A 73 -8.80 14.65 -20.88
C LYS A 73 -7.99 13.36 -21.05
N ARG A 74 -8.27 12.37 -20.18
CA ARG A 74 -7.69 11.02 -20.31
C ARG A 74 -8.16 10.35 -21.60
N LYS A 75 -7.26 9.65 -22.30
CA LYS A 75 -7.62 8.77 -23.42
C LYS A 75 -8.57 7.66 -22.95
N ARG A 76 -9.60 7.36 -23.74
CA ARG A 76 -10.50 6.22 -23.53
C ARG A 76 -9.67 4.93 -23.50
N GLY A 77 -9.92 4.06 -22.51
CA GLY A 77 -9.17 2.80 -22.32
C GLY A 77 -8.01 2.87 -21.32
N ARG A 78 -7.54 4.06 -20.91
CA ARG A 78 -6.53 4.18 -19.84
C ARG A 78 -7.17 3.87 -18.49
N SER A 79 -6.51 3.03 -17.69
CA SER A 79 -6.96 2.68 -16.34
C SER A 79 -7.14 3.93 -15.45
N LYS A 80 -8.16 3.90 -14.59
CA LYS A 80 -8.56 5.05 -13.74
C LYS A 80 -7.62 5.26 -12.55
N ASN A 81 -6.81 4.25 -12.22
CA ASN A 81 -5.93 4.18 -11.07
C ASN A 81 -4.57 4.80 -11.42
N THR A 82 -4.28 5.95 -10.80
CA THR A 82 -2.98 6.62 -10.81
C THR A 82 -2.38 6.52 -9.42
N LEU A 83 -1.04 6.48 -9.32
CA LEU A 83 -0.31 6.47 -8.05
C LEU A 83 -0.85 7.53 -7.08
N ARG A 84 -1.09 8.77 -7.53
CA ARG A 84 -1.72 9.82 -6.72
C ARG A 84 -3.09 9.46 -6.15
N ARG A 85 -3.98 8.82 -6.92
CA ARG A 85 -5.33 8.44 -6.48
C ARG A 85 -5.30 7.30 -5.47
N GLU A 86 -4.37 6.35 -5.66
CA GLU A 86 -4.18 5.26 -4.70
C GLU A 86 -3.64 5.79 -3.38
N ILE A 87 -2.71 6.76 -3.43
CA ILE A 87 -2.20 7.43 -2.23
C ILE A 87 -3.29 8.29 -1.57
N GLU A 88 -4.06 9.06 -2.34
CA GLU A 88 -5.22 9.82 -1.82
C GLU A 88 -6.23 8.90 -1.13
N ALA A 89 -6.50 7.71 -1.69
CA ALA A 89 -7.36 6.72 -1.07
C ALA A 89 -6.75 6.15 0.22
N ASP A 90 -5.46 5.84 0.22
CA ASP A 90 -4.73 5.37 1.41
C ASP A 90 -4.73 6.43 2.52
N ILE A 91 -4.58 7.71 2.18
CA ILE A 91 -4.63 8.86 3.10
C ILE A 91 -6.04 9.05 3.67
N LYS A 92 -7.07 9.00 2.82
CA LYS A 92 -8.48 9.12 3.25
C LYS A 92 -8.85 8.01 4.24
N ARG A 93 -8.36 6.78 4.03
CA ARG A 93 -8.54 5.66 4.96
C ARG A 93 -7.87 5.89 6.32
N LEU A 94 -6.85 6.73 6.37
CA LEU A 94 -6.11 7.06 7.59
C LEU A 94 -6.63 8.34 8.28
N ASN A 95 -7.69 8.96 7.75
CA ASN A 95 -8.24 10.22 8.26
C ASN A 95 -7.20 11.36 8.39
N ASN A 96 -6.23 11.39 7.46
CA ASN A 96 -5.14 12.38 7.44
C ASN A 96 -5.24 13.27 6.20
N ASN A 97 -4.51 14.40 6.23
CA ASN A 97 -4.42 15.34 5.11
C ASN A 97 -3.02 15.31 4.48
N TRP A 98 -2.95 15.59 3.17
CA TRP A 98 -1.70 15.67 2.40
C TRP A 98 -0.68 16.67 2.97
N GLU A 99 -1.15 17.77 3.55
CA GLU A 99 -0.31 18.84 4.11
C GLU A 99 0.41 18.43 5.40
N GLY A 100 -0.11 17.44 6.13
CA GLY A 100 0.52 16.91 7.34
C GLY A 100 1.65 15.90 7.04
N LEU A 101 1.66 15.31 5.84
CA LEU A 101 2.57 14.22 5.49
C LEU A 101 4.05 14.64 5.42
N PRO A 102 4.43 15.80 4.87
CA PRO A 102 5.84 16.18 4.81
C PRO A 102 6.42 16.49 6.21
N LYS A 103 5.59 16.93 7.16
CA LYS A 103 6.01 17.39 8.49
C LYS A 103 6.36 16.24 9.44
N THR A 104 5.64 15.13 9.36
CA THR A 104 5.98 13.89 10.08
C THR A 104 7.17 13.15 9.44
N GLY A 105 7.69 13.65 8.30
CA GLY A 105 8.59 13.01 7.33
C GLY A 105 10.08 12.93 7.68
N LEU A 106 10.53 13.76 8.63
CA LEU A 106 11.95 14.04 8.82
C LEU A 106 12.68 12.96 9.64
N ASP A 107 11.97 12.18 10.46
CA ASP A 107 12.57 11.06 11.20
C ASP A 107 12.34 9.75 10.44
N GLY A 108 13.39 9.28 9.79
CA GLY A 108 13.34 8.28 8.73
C GLY A 108 12.81 6.88 9.12
N GLU A 109 12.58 6.64 10.41
CA GLU A 109 12.18 5.36 11.00
C GLU A 109 10.69 5.30 11.37
N CYS A 110 10.06 6.44 11.70
CA CYS A 110 8.68 6.46 12.21
C CYS A 110 7.64 5.99 11.18
N TRP A 111 7.84 6.21 9.88
CA TRP A 111 6.85 5.88 8.85
C TRP A 111 6.61 4.40 8.63
N CYS A 112 7.57 3.54 8.99
CA CYS A 112 7.37 2.10 8.89
C CYS A 112 6.49 1.58 10.05
N TRP A 113 6.56 2.25 11.21
CA TRP A 113 5.93 1.85 12.46
C TRP A 113 4.58 2.53 12.71
N SER A 114 4.40 3.81 12.33
CA SER A 114 3.10 4.50 12.41
C SER A 114 2.07 3.98 11.39
N TYR A 115 2.52 3.22 10.38
CA TYR A 115 1.73 2.76 9.23
C TYR A 115 1.66 1.23 9.12
N ALA A 116 2.25 0.50 10.09
CA ALA A 116 1.99 -0.92 10.28
C ALA A 116 0.63 -1.06 10.99
N PRO A 117 -0.26 -1.97 10.55
CA PRO A 117 -1.46 -2.30 11.31
C PRO A 117 -1.02 -2.89 12.66
N ARG A 118 -1.66 -2.43 13.74
CA ARG A 118 -1.58 -3.07 15.06
C ARG A 118 -2.31 -4.40 15.04
#